data_AF-A0AAW8UK03-F1
#
_entry.id   AF-A0AAW8UK03-F1
#
_cell.length_a   1.000
_cell.length_b   1.000
_cell.length_c   1.000
_cell.angle_alpha   90.00
_cell.angle_beta   90.00
_cell.angle_gamma   90.00
#
_symmetry.space_group_name_H-M   'P 1'
#
loop_
_entity.id
_entity.type
_entity.pdbx_description
1 polymer ?
#
loop_
_entity_poly.entity_id
_entity_poly.type
_entity_poly.pdbx_seq_one_letter_code
_entity_poly.pdbx_strand_id
1 'polypeptide(L)'
;MKNKQKIIILITGVVCGIIIAGLFVFIFPASKNEGVEQELGTTQAASKNKKEISNLKLQLQGAEDALQNAKTGKNNQNVSDLETLAQSLFKVYYNYDQSKTTNSERQKEVSDWVIPEVSQKLFPLSADKGTSDYGTIQSQLNSLQVYAQPQAGTNITAFIDCDYTASAGDLKSNVPHYIFEVTYDVSARKITAVTELGKVGK
;
A
#
# COMPACT_ATOMS: atom_id res chain seq x y z
N MET A 1 39.23 -8.84 0.34
CA MET A 1 38.09 -8.84 1.30
C MET A 1 37.98 -10.21 1.93
N LYS A 2 38.08 -10.27 3.26
CA LYS A 2 38.32 -11.49 4.05
C LYS A 2 37.05 -12.33 4.20
N ASN A 3 37.22 -13.65 4.17
CA ASN A 3 36.18 -14.71 4.19
C ASN A 3 35.05 -14.57 5.23
N LYS A 4 35.17 -13.69 6.22
CA LYS A 4 34.14 -13.39 7.23
C LYS A 4 32.92 -12.64 6.68
N GLN A 5 33.08 -11.77 5.66
CA GLN A 5 31.95 -11.06 5.05
C GLN A 5 31.07 -11.98 4.17
N LYS A 6 31.66 -13.05 3.60
CA LYS A 6 30.92 -14.02 2.77
C LYS A 6 30.03 -14.94 3.60
N ILE A 7 30.39 -15.22 4.86
CA ILE A 7 29.63 -16.10 5.75
C ILE A 7 28.40 -15.39 6.35
N ILE A 8 28.51 -14.09 6.65
CA ILE A 8 27.36 -13.31 7.16
C ILE A 8 26.29 -13.14 6.07
N ILE A 9 26.70 -12.89 4.82
CA ILE A 9 25.76 -12.80 3.68
C ILE A 9 25.05 -14.14 3.42
N LEU A 10 25.71 -15.27 3.69
CA LEU A 10 25.13 -16.59 3.49
C LEU A 10 24.07 -16.95 4.56
N ILE A 11 24.24 -16.50 5.81
CA ILE A 11 23.31 -16.82 6.90
C ILE A 11 22.04 -15.95 6.83
N THR A 12 22.14 -14.69 6.40
CA THR A 12 20.97 -13.81 6.20
C THR A 12 20.13 -14.23 4.98
N GLY A 13 20.74 -14.89 3.99
CA GLY A 13 20.03 -15.41 2.81
C GLY A 13 19.18 -16.65 3.09
N VAL A 14 19.59 -17.50 4.04
CA VAL A 14 18.92 -18.80 4.27
C VAL A 14 17.71 -18.69 5.20
N VAL A 15 17.69 -17.76 6.16
CA VAL A 15 16.53 -17.57 7.06
C VAL A 15 15.37 -16.87 6.32
N CYS A 16 15.65 -15.95 5.39
CA CYS A 16 14.62 -15.26 4.61
C CYS A 16 14.08 -16.07 3.43
N GLY A 17 14.82 -17.05 2.92
CA GLY A 17 14.37 -17.93 1.82
C GLY A 17 13.18 -18.82 2.18
N ILE A 18 13.00 -19.14 3.47
CA ILE A 18 11.91 -20.02 3.94
C ILE A 18 10.57 -19.25 4.01
N ILE A 19 10.60 -17.94 4.23
CA ILE A 19 9.38 -17.12 4.34
C ILE A 19 8.73 -16.90 2.96
N ILE A 20 9.53 -16.83 1.89
CA ILE A 20 9.04 -16.53 0.53
C ILE A 20 8.52 -17.79 -0.19
N ALA A 21 9.04 -18.99 0.15
CA ALA A 21 8.55 -20.24 -0.44
C ALA A 21 7.16 -20.66 0.06
N GLY A 22 6.71 -20.18 1.23
CA GLY A 22 5.37 -20.44 1.76
C GLY A 22 4.25 -19.71 1.00
N LEU A 23 4.57 -18.66 0.23
CA LEU A 23 3.59 -17.84 -0.48
C LEU A 23 3.05 -18.48 -1.77
N PHE A 24 3.65 -19.55 -2.30
CA PHE A 24 3.27 -20.11 -3.60
C PHE A 24 2.42 -21.40 -3.56
N VAL A 25 2.10 -21.96 -2.39
CA VAL A 25 1.39 -23.27 -2.32
C VAL A 25 -0.13 -23.18 -2.19
N PHE A 26 -0.73 -22.02 -1.90
CA PHE A 26 -2.17 -21.99 -1.53
C PHE A 26 -3.10 -21.13 -2.41
N ILE A 27 -2.75 -20.90 -3.69
CA ILE A 27 -3.65 -20.20 -4.64
C ILE A 27 -4.26 -21.12 -5.71
N PHE A 28 -4.36 -22.43 -5.44
CA PHE A 28 -5.23 -23.31 -6.23
C PHE A 28 -6.13 -24.14 -5.32
N PRO A 29 -7.41 -23.76 -5.13
CA PRO A 29 -8.39 -24.71 -4.66
C PRO A 29 -8.79 -25.60 -5.85
N ALA A 30 -8.33 -26.84 -5.84
CA ALA A 30 -8.93 -27.90 -6.65
C ALA A 30 -10.37 -28.10 -6.17
N SER A 31 -11.34 -27.79 -7.02
CA SER A 31 -12.75 -27.96 -6.75
C SER A 31 -13.12 -29.45 -6.70
N LYS A 32 -13.49 -29.93 -5.52
CA LYS A 32 -14.43 -31.05 -5.36
C LYS A 32 -15.39 -30.77 -4.21
N ASN A 33 -16.67 -30.90 -4.52
CA ASN A 33 -17.82 -30.79 -3.63
C ASN A 33 -17.66 -31.67 -2.38
N GLU A 34 -18.11 -31.17 -1.22
CA GLU A 34 -19.25 -31.73 -0.47
C GLU A 34 -19.55 -30.93 0.81
N GLY A 35 -20.83 -30.61 0.99
CA GLY A 35 -21.59 -30.43 2.23
C GLY A 35 -21.00 -29.82 3.50
N VAL A 36 -21.55 -28.66 3.88
CA VAL A 36 -21.99 -28.27 5.25
C VAL A 36 -20.97 -28.40 6.39
N GLU A 37 -20.30 -27.28 6.72
CA GLU A 37 -20.05 -26.80 8.10
C GLU A 37 -19.32 -25.44 8.03
N GLN A 38 -20.08 -24.36 7.82
CA GLN A 38 -19.53 -23.03 7.58
C GLN A 38 -20.09 -22.02 8.57
N GLU A 39 -19.65 -22.07 9.83
CA GLU A 39 -19.82 -20.90 10.72
C GLU A 39 -18.85 -20.77 11.91
N LEU A 40 -17.92 -21.71 12.14
CA LEU A 40 -16.90 -21.60 13.21
C LEU A 40 -15.45 -21.40 12.72
N GLY A 41 -15.13 -21.73 11.46
CA GLY A 41 -13.77 -21.64 10.93
C GLY A 41 -13.33 -20.24 10.45
N THR A 42 -14.27 -19.38 10.07
CA THR A 42 -13.99 -18.03 9.52
C THR A 42 -13.59 -17.02 10.59
N THR A 43 -14.15 -17.12 11.80
CA THR A 43 -13.88 -16.17 12.89
C THR A 43 -12.51 -16.39 13.52
N GLN A 44 -12.03 -17.65 13.57
CA GLN A 44 -10.71 -17.98 14.12
C GLN A 44 -9.57 -17.69 13.14
N ALA A 45 -9.80 -17.89 11.84
CA ALA A 45 -8.85 -17.52 10.78
C ALA A 45 -8.71 -16.00 10.63
N ALA A 46 -9.81 -15.24 10.72
CA ALA A 46 -9.77 -13.77 10.71
C ALA A 46 -9.04 -13.18 11.93
N SER A 47 -9.21 -13.79 13.11
CA SER A 47 -8.52 -13.38 14.34
C SER A 47 -7.02 -13.69 14.32
N LYS A 48 -6.62 -14.85 13.79
CA LYS A 48 -5.21 -15.21 13.57
C LYS A 48 -4.55 -14.27 12.56
N ASN A 49 -5.23 -13.99 11.44
CA ASN A 49 -4.72 -13.08 10.41
C ASN A 49 -4.53 -11.65 10.94
N LYS A 50 -5.44 -11.13 11.78
CA LYS A 50 -5.25 -9.80 12.40
C LYS A 50 -4.05 -9.74 13.35
N LYS A 51 -3.85 -10.78 14.17
CA LYS A 51 -2.70 -10.85 15.08
C LYS A 51 -1.39 -10.97 14.31
N GLU A 52 -1.35 -11.76 13.25
CA GLU A 52 -0.17 -11.89 12.40
C GLU A 52 0.12 -10.59 11.64
N ILE A 53 -0.88 -9.92 11.07
CA ILE A 53 -0.70 -8.62 10.40
C ILE A 53 -0.21 -7.55 11.39
N SER A 54 -0.77 -7.49 12.61
CA SER A 54 -0.31 -6.53 13.61
C SER A 54 1.11 -6.83 14.11
N ASN A 55 1.49 -8.11 14.22
CA ASN A 55 2.83 -8.51 14.63
C ASN A 55 3.85 -8.25 13.51
N LEU A 56 3.44 -8.46 12.25
CA LEU A 56 4.20 -8.06 11.07
C LEU A 56 4.37 -6.55 11.01
N LYS A 57 3.33 -5.76 11.31
CA LYS A 57 3.41 -4.29 11.36
C LYS A 57 4.39 -3.81 12.44
N LEU A 58 4.39 -4.43 13.62
CA LEU A 58 5.37 -4.15 14.69
C LEU A 58 6.81 -4.52 14.29
N GLN A 59 7.00 -5.67 13.63
CA GLN A 59 8.31 -6.08 13.12
C GLN A 59 8.79 -5.17 11.98
N LEU A 60 7.87 -4.69 11.15
CA LEU A 60 8.13 -3.74 10.07
C LEU A 60 8.52 -2.38 10.64
N GLN A 61 7.84 -1.91 11.68
CA GLN A 61 8.14 -0.65 12.35
C GLN A 61 9.48 -0.70 13.11
N GLY A 62 9.80 -1.83 13.76
CA GLY A 62 11.12 -2.05 14.35
C GLY A 62 12.25 -2.12 13.30
N ALA A 63 11.95 -2.64 12.11
CA ALA A 63 12.88 -2.63 10.98
C ALA A 63 13.01 -1.23 10.35
N GLU A 64 11.94 -0.44 10.33
CA GLU A 64 11.96 0.98 9.93
C GLU A 64 12.83 1.81 10.86
N ASP A 65 12.69 1.65 12.18
CA ASP A 65 13.53 2.37 13.14
C ASP A 65 15.01 2.00 13.00
N ALA A 66 15.32 0.73 12.74
CA ALA A 66 16.68 0.29 12.45
C ALA A 66 17.22 0.86 11.11
N LEU A 67 16.35 1.03 10.12
CA LEU A 67 16.69 1.58 8.81
C LEU A 67 16.88 3.11 8.85
N GLN A 68 16.03 3.82 9.58
CA GLN A 68 16.12 5.27 9.80
C GLN A 68 17.45 5.64 10.50
N ASN A 69 17.94 4.77 11.39
CA ASN A 69 19.24 4.92 12.05
C ASN A 69 20.46 4.58 11.17
N ALA A 70 20.26 3.92 10.02
CA ALA A 70 21.33 3.52 9.08
C ALA A 70 21.51 4.47 7.88
N LYS A 71 20.92 5.67 7.93
CA LYS A 71 20.87 6.67 6.84
C LYS A 71 22.25 7.20 6.39
N THR A 72 22.95 6.46 5.53
CA THR A 72 23.96 7.03 4.61
C THR A 72 24.08 6.15 3.35
N GLY A 73 23.34 6.47 2.28
CA GLY A 73 23.45 5.76 0.99
C GLY A 73 22.37 6.09 -0.04
N LYS A 74 22.69 5.95 -1.34
CA LYS A 74 21.81 6.29 -2.48
C LYS A 74 20.46 5.53 -2.48
N ASN A 75 20.44 4.29 -2.01
CA ASN A 75 19.21 3.51 -1.91
C ASN A 75 18.23 4.09 -0.88
N ASN A 76 18.74 4.76 0.17
CA ASN A 76 17.90 5.43 1.16
C ASN A 76 17.30 6.73 0.60
N GLN A 77 17.99 7.40 -0.34
CA GLN A 77 17.41 8.57 -1.03
C GLN A 77 16.22 8.15 -1.90
N ASN A 78 16.34 7.07 -2.66
CA ASN A 78 15.25 6.59 -3.50
C ASN A 78 14.02 6.17 -2.66
N VAL A 79 14.24 5.59 -1.49
CA VAL A 79 13.16 5.29 -0.53
C VAL A 79 12.51 6.58 -0.01
N SER A 80 13.31 7.58 0.37
CA SER A 80 12.79 8.88 0.81
C SER A 80 11.99 9.62 -0.28
N ASP A 81 12.44 9.54 -1.53
CA ASP A 81 11.75 10.12 -2.69
C ASP A 81 10.39 9.42 -2.89
N LEU A 82 10.38 8.08 -2.82
CA LEU A 82 9.15 7.29 -2.88
C LEU A 82 8.19 7.62 -1.74
N GLU A 83 8.66 7.67 -0.49
CA GLU A 83 7.84 8.05 0.67
C GLU A 83 7.16 9.41 0.44
N THR A 84 7.91 10.40 -0.05
CA THR A 84 7.41 11.74 -0.32
C THR A 84 6.35 11.75 -1.43
N LEU A 85 6.61 11.03 -2.53
CA LEU A 85 5.67 10.95 -3.66
C LEU A 85 4.40 10.18 -3.27
N ALA A 86 4.52 9.07 -2.55
CA ALA A 86 3.37 8.30 -2.09
C ALA A 86 2.51 9.10 -1.11
N GLN A 87 3.13 9.81 -0.15
CA GLN A 87 2.40 10.70 0.75
C GLN A 87 1.64 11.80 -0.01
N SER A 88 2.29 12.42 -1.00
CA SER A 88 1.66 13.47 -1.82
C SER A 88 0.51 12.91 -2.67
N LEU A 89 0.73 11.79 -3.35
CA LEU A 89 -0.27 11.13 -4.18
C LEU A 89 -1.51 10.75 -3.37
N PHE A 90 -1.33 10.13 -2.20
CA PHE A 90 -2.44 9.67 -1.38
C PHE A 90 -3.18 10.82 -0.69
N LYS A 91 -2.50 11.94 -0.40
CA LYS A 91 -3.17 13.18 0.02
C LYS A 91 -4.09 13.68 -1.09
N VAL A 92 -3.61 13.76 -2.33
CA VAL A 92 -4.47 14.14 -3.46
C VAL A 92 -5.58 13.12 -3.66
N TYR A 93 -5.33 11.83 -3.46
CA TYR A 93 -6.31 10.75 -3.65
C TYR A 93 -7.44 10.72 -2.60
N TYR A 94 -7.12 10.97 -1.32
CA TYR A 94 -8.11 10.87 -0.25
C TYR A 94 -8.60 12.20 0.31
N ASN A 95 -7.94 13.33 0.04
CA ASN A 95 -8.49 14.66 0.35
C ASN A 95 -9.22 15.17 -0.89
N TYR A 96 -10.53 14.92 -0.94
CA TYR A 96 -11.36 15.27 -2.08
C TYR A 96 -12.57 16.08 -1.63
N ASP A 97 -12.90 17.10 -2.40
CA ASP A 97 -14.13 17.85 -2.26
C ASP A 97 -14.67 18.12 -3.65
N GLN A 98 -15.76 17.43 -4.00
CA GLN A 98 -16.38 17.51 -5.33
C GLN A 98 -16.78 18.94 -5.70
N SER A 99 -17.03 19.82 -4.72
CA SER A 99 -17.36 21.22 -4.99
C SER A 99 -16.15 22.09 -5.33
N LYS A 100 -14.92 21.61 -5.10
CA LYS A 100 -13.68 22.38 -5.21
C LYS A 100 -12.73 21.90 -6.29
N THR A 101 -12.78 20.61 -6.64
CA THR A 101 -11.84 20.05 -7.61
C THR A 101 -12.45 18.90 -8.40
N THR A 102 -11.95 18.76 -9.63
CA THR A 102 -12.26 17.68 -10.55
C THR A 102 -11.14 16.64 -10.59
N ASN A 103 -11.44 15.41 -10.96
CA ASN A 103 -10.47 14.40 -11.30
C ASN A 103 -9.57 14.83 -12.45
N SER A 104 -10.05 15.61 -13.43
CA SER A 104 -9.18 16.21 -14.44
C SER A 104 -8.08 17.10 -13.83
N GLU A 105 -8.41 17.91 -12.83
CA GLU A 105 -7.42 18.75 -12.12
C GLU A 105 -6.49 17.90 -11.27
N ARG A 106 -7.01 16.88 -10.58
CA ARG A 106 -6.20 15.95 -9.78
C ARG A 106 -5.23 15.13 -10.65
N GLN A 107 -5.65 14.68 -11.84
CA GLN A 107 -4.75 14.04 -12.81
C GLN A 107 -3.60 14.96 -13.23
N LYS A 108 -3.90 16.25 -13.44
CA LYS A 108 -2.90 17.25 -13.78
C LYS A 108 -1.94 17.52 -12.62
N GLU A 109 -2.43 17.57 -11.39
CA GLU A 109 -1.61 17.79 -10.19
C GLU A 109 -0.59 16.66 -10.00
N VAL A 110 -0.98 15.42 -10.24
CA VAL A 110 -0.11 14.24 -10.01
C VAL A 110 0.76 13.86 -11.21
N SER A 111 0.70 14.57 -12.35
CA SER A 111 1.27 14.11 -13.63
C SER A 111 2.79 13.89 -13.59
N ASP A 112 3.47 14.62 -12.71
CA ASP A 112 4.92 14.51 -12.54
C ASP A 112 5.33 13.38 -11.58
N TRP A 113 4.38 12.88 -10.78
CA TRP A 113 4.62 11.90 -9.72
C TRP A 113 4.34 10.47 -10.18
N VAL A 114 3.42 10.31 -11.13
CA VAL A 114 2.92 9.02 -11.57
C VAL A 114 2.93 8.91 -13.09
N ILE A 115 2.88 7.69 -13.61
CA ILE A 115 2.62 7.46 -15.03
C ILE A 115 1.13 7.69 -15.37
N PRO A 116 0.79 8.05 -16.62
CA PRO A 116 -0.60 8.34 -17.02
C PRO A 116 -1.61 7.24 -16.67
N GLU A 117 -1.19 5.98 -16.73
CA GLU A 117 -2.05 4.83 -16.42
C GLU A 117 -2.46 4.81 -14.95
N VAL A 118 -1.55 5.18 -14.04
CA VAL A 118 -1.82 5.29 -12.61
C VAL A 118 -2.75 6.47 -12.32
N SER A 119 -2.51 7.64 -12.92
CA SER A 119 -3.40 8.80 -12.71
C SER A 119 -4.81 8.54 -13.24
N GLN A 120 -4.95 7.91 -14.41
CA GLN A 120 -6.25 7.56 -14.98
C GLN A 120 -7.00 6.54 -14.12
N LYS A 121 -6.28 5.55 -13.56
CA LYS A 121 -6.87 4.54 -12.66
C LYS A 121 -7.37 5.17 -11.36
N LEU A 122 -6.59 6.05 -10.74
CA LEU A 122 -6.94 6.66 -9.45
C LEU A 122 -7.99 7.78 -9.60
N PHE A 123 -7.96 8.52 -10.70
CA PHE A 123 -8.80 9.69 -10.92
C PHE A 123 -9.60 9.54 -12.22
N PRO A 124 -10.55 8.59 -12.32
CA PRO A 124 -11.29 8.36 -13.55
C PRO A 124 -12.10 9.60 -13.96
N LEU A 125 -11.90 10.09 -15.19
CA LEU A 125 -12.59 11.28 -15.71
C LEU A 125 -14.10 11.08 -15.86
N SER A 126 -14.57 9.83 -15.96
CA SER A 126 -15.99 9.52 -15.98
C SER A 126 -16.70 9.94 -14.69
N ALA A 127 -15.99 10.01 -13.57
CA ALA A 127 -16.55 10.42 -12.28
C ALA A 127 -16.72 11.95 -12.14
N ASP A 128 -16.09 12.77 -13.00
CA ASP A 128 -16.27 14.24 -12.96
C ASP A 128 -17.68 14.70 -13.26
N LYS A 129 -18.43 13.87 -13.99
CA LYS A 129 -19.85 14.11 -14.31
C LYS A 129 -20.79 13.37 -13.36
N GLY A 130 -20.25 12.63 -12.39
CA GLY A 130 -21.02 11.81 -11.47
C GLY A 130 -21.68 12.68 -10.40
N THR A 131 -23.01 12.72 -10.37
CA THR A 131 -23.77 13.28 -9.25
C THR A 131 -24.14 12.16 -8.29
N SER A 132 -23.97 12.37 -6.99
CA SER A 132 -24.47 11.47 -5.96
C SER A 132 -25.89 11.87 -5.57
N ASP A 133 -26.80 10.91 -5.50
CA ASP A 133 -28.18 11.11 -5.02
C ASP A 133 -28.22 11.58 -3.55
N TYR A 134 -27.12 11.38 -2.82
CA TYR A 134 -26.97 11.74 -1.41
C TYR A 134 -26.29 13.10 -1.21
N GLY A 135 -26.01 13.84 -2.30
CA GLY A 135 -25.34 15.14 -2.26
C GLY A 135 -23.83 15.07 -2.50
N THR A 136 -23.15 16.20 -2.28
CA THR A 136 -21.72 16.40 -2.59
C THR A 136 -20.83 15.38 -1.89
N ILE A 137 -19.95 14.75 -2.67
CA ILE A 137 -18.96 13.79 -2.15
C ILE A 137 -17.74 14.55 -1.60
N GLN A 138 -17.34 14.19 -0.39
CA GLN A 138 -16.13 14.68 0.25
C GLN A 138 -15.37 13.53 0.90
N SER A 139 -14.05 13.64 0.99
CA SER A 139 -13.22 12.71 1.74
C SER A 139 -12.01 13.41 2.34
N GLN A 140 -11.49 12.84 3.42
CA GLN A 140 -10.31 13.32 4.13
C GLN A 140 -9.46 12.13 4.57
N LEU A 141 -8.17 12.16 4.23
CA LEU A 141 -7.16 11.26 4.75
C LEU A 141 -6.94 11.52 6.25
N ASN A 142 -7.05 10.48 7.09
CA ASN A 142 -6.83 10.63 8.53
C ASN A 142 -5.42 10.20 8.94
N SER A 143 -4.95 9.08 8.41
CA SER A 143 -3.59 8.59 8.64
C SER A 143 -3.02 7.92 7.39
N LEU A 144 -1.69 7.97 7.29
CA LEU A 144 -0.95 7.33 6.21
C LEU A 144 0.46 7.00 6.69
N GLN A 145 0.84 5.74 6.53
CA GLN A 145 2.19 5.24 6.76
C GLN A 145 2.69 4.57 5.47
N VAL A 146 3.95 4.82 5.13
CA VAL A 146 4.61 4.23 3.96
C VAL A 146 5.70 3.30 4.46
N TYR A 147 5.63 2.04 4.02
CA TYR A 147 6.57 1.00 4.36
C TYR A 147 7.36 0.61 3.11
N ALA A 148 8.63 1.02 3.04
CA ALA A 148 9.49 0.76 1.89
C ALA A 148 10.85 0.24 2.35
N GLN A 149 11.36 -0.80 1.69
CA GLN A 149 12.70 -1.31 1.94
C GLN A 149 13.66 -0.82 0.86
N PRO A 150 14.90 -0.40 1.22
CA PRO A 150 15.91 -0.04 0.24
C PRO A 150 16.29 -1.31 -0.51
N GLN A 151 16.01 -1.31 -1.81
CA GLN A 151 16.36 -2.41 -2.70
C GLN A 151 17.32 -1.94 -3.78
N ALA A 152 18.23 -2.83 -4.16
CA ALA A 152 19.08 -2.62 -5.33
C ALA A 152 18.26 -2.94 -6.58
N GLY A 153 18.19 -2.01 -7.53
CA GLY A 153 17.43 -2.19 -8.75
C GLY A 153 16.89 -0.88 -9.29
N THR A 154 16.13 -0.98 -10.38
CA THR A 154 15.46 0.15 -11.02
C THR A 154 14.08 0.42 -10.44
N ASN A 155 13.51 -0.53 -9.69
CA ASN A 155 12.19 -0.40 -9.09
C ASN A 155 12.24 -0.56 -7.57
N ILE A 156 11.37 0.18 -6.88
CA ILE A 156 11.14 0.04 -5.44
C ILE A 156 9.66 -0.22 -5.20
N THR A 157 9.36 -1.27 -4.45
CA THR A 157 8.01 -1.58 -3.93
C THR A 157 7.85 -1.03 -2.52
N ALA A 158 6.72 -0.38 -2.27
CA ALA A 158 6.28 0.06 -0.95
C ALA A 158 4.86 -0.42 -0.65
N PHE A 159 4.56 -0.59 0.64
CA PHE A 159 3.21 -0.79 1.12
C PHE A 159 2.71 0.49 1.81
N ILE A 160 1.51 0.92 1.46
CA ILE A 160 0.86 2.09 2.04
C ILE A 160 -0.25 1.60 2.94
N ASP A 161 -0.21 2.02 4.20
CA ASP A 161 -1.23 1.75 5.21
C ASP A 161 -1.92 3.06 5.52
N CYS A 162 -3.21 3.18 5.18
CA CYS A 162 -3.93 4.43 5.33
C CYS A 162 -5.39 4.24 5.70
N ASP A 163 -5.96 5.26 6.34
CA ASP A 163 -7.38 5.36 6.57
C ASP A 163 -7.91 6.75 6.22
N TYR A 164 -9.19 6.81 5.87
CA TYR A 164 -9.84 8.06 5.47
C TYR A 164 -11.28 8.11 5.96
N THR A 165 -11.86 9.29 6.07
CA THR A 165 -13.31 9.49 6.19
C THR A 165 -13.87 9.96 4.87
N ALA A 166 -15.07 9.54 4.52
CA ALA A 166 -15.80 10.09 3.40
C ALA A 166 -17.25 10.40 3.78
N SER A 167 -17.85 11.31 3.04
CA SER A 167 -19.25 11.67 3.17
C SER A 167 -19.88 11.95 1.82
N ALA A 168 -21.18 11.74 1.74
CA ALA A 168 -22.04 12.20 0.66
C ALA A 168 -23.22 12.93 1.31
N GLY A 169 -23.23 14.26 1.21
CA GLY A 169 -24.14 15.10 2.00
C GLY A 169 -24.01 14.80 3.50
N ASP A 170 -25.13 14.46 4.15
CA ASP A 170 -25.17 14.14 5.58
C ASP A 170 -24.72 12.71 5.91
N LEU A 171 -24.59 11.84 4.91
CA LEU A 171 -24.15 10.46 5.12
C LEU A 171 -22.64 10.42 5.31
N LYS A 172 -22.18 9.82 6.40
CA LYS A 172 -20.76 9.65 6.72
C LYS A 172 -20.37 8.18 6.69
N SER A 173 -19.20 7.89 6.14
CA SER A 173 -18.64 6.56 6.14
C SER A 173 -17.99 6.22 7.48
N ASN A 174 -17.97 4.94 7.79
CA ASN A 174 -17.09 4.39 8.83
C ASN A 174 -15.64 4.57 8.34
N VAL A 175 -14.70 4.94 9.22
CA VAL A 175 -13.26 5.09 8.90
C VAL A 175 -12.70 3.74 8.41
N PRO A 176 -12.56 3.52 7.09
CA PRO A 176 -12.10 2.25 6.58
C PRO A 176 -10.57 2.30 6.45
N HIS A 177 -9.92 1.22 6.87
CA HIS A 177 -8.47 1.09 6.84
C HIS A 177 -8.09 0.23 5.63
N TYR A 178 -7.20 0.72 4.78
CA TYR A 178 -6.76 0.05 3.55
C TYR A 178 -5.24 -0.12 3.50
N ILE A 179 -4.82 -1.18 2.81
CA ILE A 179 -3.44 -1.40 2.40
C ILE A 179 -3.33 -1.33 0.89
N PHE A 180 -2.32 -0.63 0.40
CA PHE A 180 -1.95 -0.57 -1.02
C PHE A 180 -0.53 -1.06 -1.24
N GLU A 181 -0.27 -1.67 -2.39
CA GLU A 181 1.06 -1.86 -2.94
C GLU A 181 1.34 -0.77 -3.98
N VAL A 182 2.53 -0.18 -3.92
CA VAL A 182 3.00 0.87 -4.82
C VAL A 182 4.34 0.46 -5.42
N THR A 183 4.48 0.59 -6.74
CA THR A 183 5.76 0.41 -7.44
C THR A 183 6.29 1.75 -7.93
N TYR A 184 7.57 2.00 -7.70
CA TYR A 184 8.28 3.23 -8.05
C TYR A 184 9.47 2.92 -8.95
N ASP A 185 9.53 3.54 -10.13
CA ASP A 185 10.69 3.49 -11.01
C ASP A 185 11.68 4.59 -10.59
N VAL A 186 12.88 4.17 -10.18
CA VAL A 186 13.97 5.02 -9.69
C VAL A 186 14.55 5.89 -10.81
N SER A 187 14.59 5.37 -12.04
CA SER A 187 15.16 6.07 -13.19
C SER A 187 14.21 7.15 -13.70
N ALA A 188 12.92 6.83 -13.82
CA ALA A 188 11.87 7.77 -14.21
C ALA A 188 11.44 8.70 -13.06
N ARG A 189 11.75 8.33 -11.81
CA ARG A 189 11.28 8.98 -10.58
C ARG A 189 9.76 9.09 -10.52
N LYS A 190 9.06 8.03 -10.91
CA LYS A 190 7.60 7.98 -10.97
C LYS A 190 7.05 6.71 -10.36
N ILE A 191 5.87 6.84 -9.77
CA ILE A 191 5.05 5.69 -9.39
C ILE A 191 4.43 5.09 -10.65
N THR A 192 4.71 3.81 -10.89
CA THR A 192 4.31 3.06 -12.08
C THR A 192 3.16 2.09 -11.82
N ALA A 193 2.89 1.75 -10.56
CA ALA A 193 1.74 0.94 -10.18
C ALA A 193 1.20 1.33 -8.81
N VAL A 194 -0.11 1.25 -8.66
CA VAL A 194 -0.84 1.34 -7.38
C VAL A 194 -1.93 0.28 -7.38
N THR A 195 -1.89 -0.61 -6.40
CA THR A 195 -2.80 -1.75 -6.26
C THR A 195 -3.38 -1.77 -4.85
N GLU A 196 -4.69 -1.67 -4.72
CA GLU A 196 -5.36 -1.91 -3.44
C GLU A 196 -5.26 -3.41 -3.11
N LEU A 197 -4.67 -3.74 -1.96
CA LEU A 197 -4.58 -5.12 -1.48
C LEU A 197 -5.80 -5.51 -0.63
N GLY A 198 -6.47 -4.51 -0.05
CA GLY A 198 -7.78 -4.67 0.55
C GLY A 198 -7.96 -3.85 1.83
N LYS A 199 -9.15 -4.03 2.41
CA LYS A 199 -9.58 -3.40 3.65
C LYS A 199 -9.19 -4.25 4.87
N VAL A 200 -8.51 -3.64 5.83
CA VAL A 200 -8.20 -4.25 7.12
C VAL A 200 -9.31 -3.89 8.10
N GLY A 201 -9.99 -4.89 8.65
CA GLY A 201 -10.99 -4.66 9.69
C GLY A 201 -10.33 -4.17 10.98
N LYS A 202 -10.93 -3.20 11.67
CA LYS A 202 -10.68 -3.02 13.11
C LYS A 202 -11.18 -4.23 13.88
#